data_AF-A0A3M8DQ38-F1
#
_entry.id   AF-A0A3M8DQ38-F1
#
_cell.length_a   1.000
_cell.length_b   1.000
_cell.length_c   1.000
_cell.angle_alpha   90.00
_cell.angle_beta   90.00
_cell.angle_gamma   90.00
#
_symmetry.space_group_name_H-M   'P 1'
#
loop_
_entity.id
_entity.type
_entity.pdbx_description
1 polymer ?
#
loop_
_entity_poly.entity_id
_entity_poly.type
_entity_poly.pdbx_seq_one_letter_code
_entity_poly.pdbx_strand_id
1 'polypeptide(L)' 'MEKSFYYSVLWSEISYLKEALTAMEIPFAIEQPSDRLHLDDGEVALVFPDLHVRVYNHIRELLGGHGQRYPQ' A
#
# COMPACT_ATOMS: atom_id res chain seq x y z
N MET A 1 7.77 -3.11 11.78
CA MET A 1 6.97 -3.89 10.80
C MET A 1 7.90 -4.25 9.66
N GLU A 2 8.01 -5.53 9.31
CA GLU A 2 8.79 -5.95 8.14
C GLU A 2 7.99 -5.64 6.87
N LYS A 3 8.54 -4.82 5.97
CA LYS A 3 7.86 -4.35 4.76
C LYS A 3 7.98 -5.41 3.67
N SER A 4 6.85 -5.88 3.14
CA SER A 4 6.82 -7.00 2.19
C SER A 4 6.47 -6.55 0.77
N PHE A 5 5.41 -5.74 0.64
CA PHE A 5 4.93 -5.25 -0.64
C PHE A 5 4.31 -3.86 -0.51
N TYR A 6 4.08 -3.19 -1.63
CA TYR A 6 3.47 -1.88 -1.68
C TYR A 6 2.56 -1.71 -2.91
N TYR A 7 1.72 -0.68 -2.86
CA TYR A 7 0.96 -0.17 -4.01
C TYR A 7 1.28 1.30 -4.20
N SER A 8 1.53 1.73 -5.43
CA SER A 8 1.54 3.14 -5.79
C SER A 8 0.09 3.61 -5.98
N VAL A 9 -0.26 4.72 -5.33
CA VAL A 9 -1.59 5.33 -5.41
C VAL A 9 -1.46 6.84 -5.48
N LEU A 10 -2.42 7.52 -6.09
CA LEU A 10 -2.44 8.98 -6.12
C LEU A 10 -2.59 9.54 -4.70
N TRP A 11 -1.86 10.62 -4.40
CA TRP A 11 -1.96 11.31 -3.11
C TRP A 11 -3.39 11.76 -2.81
N SER A 12 -4.19 12.11 -3.83
CA SER A 12 -5.60 12.48 -3.67
C SER A 12 -6.47 11.33 -3.15
N GLU A 13 -6.10 10.08 -3.41
CA GLU A 13 -6.86 8.88 -3.02
C GLU A 13 -6.45 8.37 -1.63
N ILE A 14 -5.33 8.86 -1.09
CA ILE A 14 -4.73 8.36 0.14
C ILE A 14 -5.68 8.44 1.33
N SER A 15 -6.47 9.51 1.44
CA SER A 15 -7.37 9.73 2.57
C SER A 15 -8.46 8.67 2.62
N TYR A 16 -9.09 8.40 1.47
CA TYR A 16 -10.13 7.37 1.35
C TYR A 16 -9.58 5.97 1.65
N LEU A 17 -8.43 5.63 1.05
CA LEU A 17 -7.80 4.33 1.26
C LEU A 17 -7.35 4.13 2.71
N LYS A 18 -6.79 5.17 3.34
CA LYS A 18 -6.39 5.17 4.75
C LYS A 18 -7.58 4.85 5.64
N GLU A 19 -8.73 5.48 5.43
CA GLU A 19 -9.95 5.23 6.20
C GLU A 19 -10.44 3.80 6.03
N ALA A 20 -10.50 3.29 4.79
CA ALA A 20 -10.91 1.92 4.51
C ALA A 20 -9.99 0.89 5.16
N LEU A 21 -8.67 1.05 5.02
CA LEU A 21 -7.68 0.15 5.62
C LEU A 21 -7.72 0.18 7.15
N THR A 22 -7.92 1.36 7.73
CA THR A 22 -8.06 1.52 9.19
C THR A 22 -9.33 0.85 9.70
N ALA A 23 -10.46 1.00 8.99
CA ALA A 23 -11.73 0.36 9.36
C ALA A 23 -11.66 -1.18 9.29
N MET A 24 -10.80 -1.71 8.42
CA MET A 24 -10.53 -3.16 8.32
C MET A 24 -9.42 -3.64 9.27
N GLU A 25 -8.88 -2.77 10.12
CA GLU A 25 -7.77 -3.06 11.05
C GLU A 25 -6.51 -3.63 10.35
N ILE A 26 -6.29 -3.24 9.09
CA ILE A 26 -5.15 -3.70 8.30
C ILE A 26 -3.93 -2.85 8.67
N PRO A 27 -2.77 -3.45 8.99
CA PRO A 27 -1.54 -2.70 9.19
C PRO A 27 -0.98 -2.21 7.84
N PHE A 28 -0.72 -0.91 7.74
CA PHE A 28 -0.08 -0.28 6.58
C PHE A 28 0.79 0.90 7.01
N ALA A 29 1.71 1.30 6.13
CA ALA A 29 2.46 2.54 6.21
C ALA A 29 2.30 3.33 4.92
N ILE A 30 2.36 4.66 5.00
CA ILE A 30 2.37 5.53 3.82
C ILE A 30 3.80 6.06 3.67
N GLU A 31 4.39 5.86 2.49
CA GLU A 31 5.73 6.32 2.17
C GLU A 31 5.70 7.25 0.95
N GLN A 32 6.48 8.32 1.03
CA GLN A 32 6.67 9.26 -0.08
C GLN A 32 7.70 8.71 -1.09
N PRO A 33 7.72 9.24 -2.32
CA PRO A 33 8.74 8.91 -3.30
C PRO A 33 10.15 9.12 -2.70
N SER A 34 11.05 8.18 -2.94
CA SER A 34 12.43 8.22 -2.45
C SER A 34 13.36 7.46 -3.38
N ASP A 35 14.68 7.57 -3.18
CA ASP A 35 15.68 6.86 -4.00
C ASP A 35 15.49 5.32 -4.01
N ARG A 36 14.74 4.77 -3.05
CA ARG A 36 14.40 3.34 -2.98
C ARG A 36 13.05 3.02 -3.60
N LEU A 37 12.10 3.95 -3.51
CA LEU A 37 10.74 3.83 -4.02
C LEU A 37 10.54 4.84 -5.13
N HIS A 38 10.84 4.40 -6.35
CA HIS A 38 10.49 5.15 -7.54
C HIS A 38 8.97 5.08 -7.74
N LEU A 39 8.32 6.20 -7.46
CA LEU A 39 6.89 6.43 -7.65
C LEU A 39 6.75 7.61 -8.62
N ASP A 40 5.63 7.66 -9.35
CA ASP A 40 5.40 8.77 -10.26
C ASP A 40 5.06 10.06 -9.48
N ASP A 41 5.20 11.21 -10.15
CA ASP A 41 4.90 12.50 -9.56
C ASP A 41 3.44 12.57 -9.09
N GLY A 42 3.25 12.86 -7.80
CA GLY A 42 1.92 12.93 -7.18
C GLY A 42 1.42 11.59 -6.61
N GLU A 43 2.21 10.53 -6.71
CA GLU A 43 1.93 9.25 -6.08
C GLU A 43 2.61 9.08 -4.72
N VAL A 44 2.05 8.18 -3.91
CA VAL A 44 2.65 7.67 -2.69
C VAL A 44 2.50 6.16 -2.60
N ALA A 45 3.36 5.53 -1.81
CA ALA A 45 3.33 4.10 -1.58
C ALA A 45 2.51 3.77 -0.34
N LEU A 46 1.50 2.91 -0.50
CA LEU A 46 0.90 2.16 0.59
C LEU A 46 1.68 0.86 0.80
N VAL A 47 2.42 0.79 1.90
CA VAL A 47 3.34 -0.30 2.21
C VAL A 47 2.72 -1.22 3.25
N PHE A 48 2.78 -2.52 2.98
CA PHE A 48 2.16 -3.55 3.79
C PHE A 48 3.21 -4.55 4.30
N PRO A 49 2.98 -5.15 5.48
CA PRO A 49 3.76 -6.27 5.92
C PRO A 49 3.40 -7.54 5.17
N ASP A 50 4.03 -8.65 5.54
CA ASP A 50 3.46 -9.95 5.22
C ASP A 50 2.06 -10.06 5.84
N LEU A 51 1.07 -10.37 5.01
CA LEU A 51 -0.34 -10.43 5.40
C LEU A 51 -0.90 -11.82 5.14
N HIS A 52 -1.86 -12.21 5.98
CA HIS A 52 -2.64 -13.42 5.73
C HIS A 52 -3.35 -13.33 4.37
N VAL A 53 -3.34 -14.44 3.61
CA VAL A 53 -3.82 -14.48 2.21
C VAL A 53 -5.24 -13.92 2.02
N ARG A 54 -6.13 -14.08 3.01
CA ARG A 54 -7.48 -13.51 2.97
C ARG A 54 -7.47 -11.97 2.99
N VAL A 55 -6.63 -11.39 3.84
CA VAL A 55 -6.48 -9.92 3.95
C VAL A 55 -5.84 -9.39 2.67
N TYR A 56 -4.81 -10.08 2.16
CA TYR A 56 -4.18 -9.73 0.89
C TYR A 56 -5.21 -9.71 -0.27
N ASN A 57 -6.09 -10.72 -0.35
CA ASN A 57 -7.11 -10.75 -1.39
C ASN A 57 -8.09 -9.57 -1.30
N HIS A 58 -8.49 -9.15 -0.10
CA HIS A 58 -9.34 -7.95 0.06
C HIS A 58 -8.61 -6.67 -0.37
N ILE A 59 -7.34 -6.53 -0.03
CA ILE A 59 -6.53 -5.37 -0.47
C ILE A 59 -6.39 -5.37 -1.99
N ARG A 60 -6.13 -6.53 -2.58
CA ARG A 60 -6.01 -6.71 -4.03
C ARG A 60 -7.30 -6.33 -4.75
N GLU A 61 -8.46 -6.70 -4.19
CA GLU A 61 -9.78 -6.31 -4.72
C GLU A 61 -10.02 -4.80 -4.59
N LEU A 62 -9.68 -4.21 -3.43
CA LEU A 62 -9.83 -2.78 -3.17
C LEU A 62 -8.96 -1.90 -4.10
N LEU A 63 -7.72 -2.32 -4.34
CA LEU A 63 -6.72 -1.57 -5.12
C LEU A 63 -6.68 -1.99 -6.60
N GLY A 64 -7.54 -2.92 -7.02
CA GLY A 64 -7.71 -3.28 -8.43
C GLY A 64 -6.52 -4.01 -9.06
N GLY A 65 -5.64 -4.64 -8.28
CA GLY A 65 -4.41 -5.24 -8.82
C GLY A 65 -3.52 -5.90 -7.77
N HIS A 66 -2.39 -6.43 -8.21
CA HIS A 66 -1.38 -6.98 -7.32
C HIS A 66 -0.38 -5.91 -6.88
N GLY A 67 -0.04 -5.91 -5.59
CA GLY A 67 1.02 -5.07 -5.04
C GLY A 67 2.39 -5.46 -5.57
N GLN A 68 3.27 -4.48 -5.67
CA GLN A 68 4.67 -4.64 -6.05
C GLN A 68 5.50 -5.07 -4.85
N ARG A 69 6.54 -5.89 -5.06
CA ARG A 69 7.43 -6.32 -3.99
C ARG A 69 8.23 -5.13 -3.46
N TYR A 70 8.32 -5.00 -2.15
CA TYR A 70 9.09 -3.93 -1.53
C TYR A 70 10.60 -4.16 -1.79
N PRO A 71 11.35 -3.13 -2.21
CA PRO A 71 12.79 -3.26 -2.47
C PRO A 71 13.56 -3.51 -1.17
N GLN A 72 14.45 -4.51 -1.18
CA GLN A 72 15.33 -4.87 -0.06
C GLN A 72 16.61 -4.03 -0.04
#